data_AF-A0AA47L988-F1
#
_entry.id   AF-A0AA47L988-F1
#
_cell.length_a   1.000
_cell.length_b   1.000
_cell.length_c   1.000
_cell.angle_alpha   90.00
_cell.angle_beta   90.00
_cell.angle_gamma   90.00
#
_symmetry.space_group_name_H-M   'P 1'
#
loop_
_entity.id
_entity.type
_entity.pdbx_description
1 polymer ?
#
loop_
_entity_poly.entity_id
_entity_poly.type
_entity_poly.pdbx_seq_one_letter_code
_entity_poly.pdbx_strand_id
1 'polypeptide(L)'
;MKLGNVVIVLGKRLVNNQLSAEGITRVEALAAKILEMPMENTALIFCGGKTQGQSISEADAMYAYFQTLNTSLAKPFPTSQILLENRSLNTFENMRNAAKVLCESGLFPLPSQAAVEVILLSNAYHLERILEIQTLMDEQGLLRVIKSQCASVGLDLHISLDIQKHISVPYPHQGPQAEAFLLLDELTTYRVYLEGVKSGAFQRDLTSVRAQPLLRAKQAISQLRALPLEMDVLQQIAEMKKAIEMTAFDESVATAERALEVFHPILTALNRRLDPESIQ
;
A
#
# COMPACT_ATOMS: atom_id res chain seq x y z
N MET A 1 8.95 9.64 28.28
CA MET A 1 9.63 8.46 27.70
C MET A 1 9.58 8.62 26.19
N LYS A 2 10.66 8.40 25.46
CA LYS A 2 10.70 8.55 24.00
C LYS A 2 10.54 7.16 23.37
N LEU A 3 9.75 7.05 22.31
CA LEU A 3 9.38 5.76 21.71
C LEU A 3 10.45 5.28 20.71
N GLY A 4 10.52 3.97 20.49
CA GLY A 4 11.47 3.32 19.58
C GLY A 4 10.81 2.50 18.48
N ASN A 5 9.49 2.28 18.55
CA ASN A 5 8.74 1.56 17.52
C ASN A 5 7.55 2.39 17.02
N VAL A 6 7.15 2.17 15.78
CA VAL A 6 5.89 2.66 15.21
C VAL A 6 5.21 1.56 14.40
N VAL A 7 3.91 1.36 14.62
CA VAL A 7 3.06 0.57 13.75
C VAL A 7 2.28 1.50 12.81
N ILE A 8 2.51 1.36 11.50
CA ILE A 8 1.80 2.10 10.46
C ILE A 8 0.66 1.23 9.93
N VAL A 9 -0.57 1.61 10.26
CA VAL A 9 -1.79 0.93 9.85
C VAL A 9 -2.26 1.55 8.54
N LEU A 10 -2.15 0.80 7.44
CA LEU A 10 -2.52 1.28 6.12
C LEU A 10 -4.02 1.14 5.88
N GLY A 11 -4.65 2.21 5.41
CA GLY A 11 -6.06 2.27 5.07
C GLY A 11 -6.46 1.42 3.87
N LYS A 12 -7.76 1.15 3.78
CA LYS A 12 -8.47 0.59 2.64
C LYS A 12 -9.72 1.44 2.42
N ARG A 13 -10.11 1.57 1.15
CA ARG A 13 -11.29 2.32 0.73
C ARG A 13 -12.51 1.99 1.60
N LEU A 14 -13.15 3.04 2.10
CA LEU A 14 -14.43 2.90 2.78
C LEU A 14 -15.55 2.56 1.80
N VAL A 15 -16.56 1.87 2.32
CA VAL A 15 -17.78 1.49 1.62
C VAL A 15 -18.94 2.12 2.38
N ASN A 16 -19.64 3.09 1.78
CA ASN A 16 -20.74 3.81 2.43
C ASN A 16 -20.41 4.37 3.84
N ASN A 17 -19.25 5.00 4.00
CA ASN A 17 -18.69 5.51 5.26
C ASN A 17 -18.38 4.44 6.31
N GLN A 18 -18.23 3.18 5.90
CA GLN A 18 -17.90 2.07 6.78
C GLN A 18 -16.60 1.40 6.35
N LEU A 19 -15.91 0.80 7.32
CA LEU A 19 -14.78 -0.07 7.04
C LEU A 19 -15.25 -1.27 6.23
N SER A 20 -14.47 -1.63 5.21
CA SER A 20 -14.66 -2.88 4.48
C SER A 20 -14.16 -4.08 5.31
N ALA A 21 -14.34 -5.30 4.81
CA ALA A 21 -13.85 -6.49 5.49
C ALA A 21 -12.32 -6.46 5.67
N GLU A 22 -11.58 -6.00 4.67
CA GLU A 22 -10.14 -5.72 4.78
C GLU A 22 -9.83 -4.67 5.84
N GLY A 23 -10.60 -3.57 5.89
CA GLY A 23 -10.43 -2.52 6.91
C GLY A 23 -10.67 -3.04 8.34
N ILE A 24 -11.72 -3.82 8.54
CA ILE A 24 -12.07 -4.44 9.83
C ILE A 24 -10.97 -5.40 10.27
N THR A 25 -10.59 -6.35 9.41
CA THR A 25 -9.61 -7.39 9.74
C THR A 25 -8.22 -6.81 10.04
N ARG A 26 -7.82 -5.70 9.41
CA ARG A 26 -6.60 -4.95 9.77
C ARG A 26 -6.64 -4.42 11.19
N VAL A 27 -7.74 -3.79 11.58
CA VAL A 27 -7.89 -3.20 12.92
C VAL A 27 -8.03 -4.28 14.00
N GLU A 28 -8.71 -5.38 13.72
CA GLU A 28 -8.78 -6.54 14.61
C GLU A 28 -7.40 -7.18 14.81
N ALA A 29 -6.62 -7.35 13.73
CA ALA A 29 -5.25 -7.87 13.82
C ALA A 29 -4.34 -6.95 14.65
N LEU A 30 -4.52 -5.63 14.54
CA LEU A 30 -3.81 -4.67 15.39
C LEU A 30 -4.15 -4.88 16.87
N ALA A 31 -5.44 -4.96 17.20
CA ALA A 31 -5.90 -5.14 18.58
C ALA A 31 -5.37 -6.44 19.19
N ALA A 32 -5.33 -7.52 18.40
CA ALA A 32 -4.73 -8.78 18.81
C ALA A 32 -3.22 -8.67 19.04
N LYS A 33 -2.49 -8.00 18.13
CA LYS A 33 -1.03 -7.87 18.20
C LYS A 33 -0.53 -6.93 19.28
N ILE A 34 -1.30 -5.91 19.63
CA ILE A 34 -0.95 -4.96 20.69
C ILE A 34 -0.69 -5.65 22.02
N LEU A 35 -1.39 -6.76 22.32
CA LEU A 35 -1.18 -7.55 23.54
C LEU A 35 0.21 -8.18 23.64
N GLU A 36 0.90 -8.36 22.51
CA GLU A 36 2.23 -8.96 22.41
C GLU A 36 3.34 -7.89 22.28
N MET A 37 2.97 -6.61 22.16
CA MET A 37 3.91 -5.51 21.88
C MET A 37 4.31 -4.72 23.13
N PRO A 38 5.52 -4.15 23.17
CA PRO A 38 5.93 -3.22 24.22
C PRO A 38 5.21 -1.87 24.03
N MET A 39 3.98 -1.77 24.55
CA MET A 39 3.12 -0.59 24.38
C MET A 39 3.81 0.70 24.83
N GLU A 40 4.55 0.67 25.94
CA GLU A 40 5.27 1.82 26.48
C GLU A 40 6.34 2.41 25.52
N ASN A 41 6.76 1.64 24.50
CA ASN A 41 7.79 2.00 23.54
C ASN A 41 7.27 2.08 22.09
N THR A 42 5.95 2.03 21.89
CA THR A 42 5.35 1.91 20.54
C THR A 42 4.38 3.04 20.28
N ALA A 43 4.44 3.65 19.09
CA ALA A 43 3.39 4.52 18.57
C ALA A 43 2.51 3.76 17.58
N LEU A 44 1.27 4.17 17.43
CA LEU A 44 0.39 3.76 16.34
C LEU A 44 0.14 4.95 15.42
N ILE A 45 0.11 4.72 14.12
CA ILE A 45 -0.39 5.71 13.16
C ILE A 45 -1.38 5.05 12.22
N PHE A 46 -2.61 5.58 12.19
CA PHE A 46 -3.62 5.20 11.21
C PHE A 46 -3.50 6.12 9.99
N CYS A 47 -3.31 5.54 8.81
CA CYS A 47 -3.09 6.27 7.57
C CYS A 47 -4.20 6.04 6.57
N GLY A 48 -4.75 7.12 6.01
CA GLY A 48 -5.68 7.08 4.90
C GLY A 48 -6.65 8.25 4.97
N GLY A 49 -6.70 9.07 3.93
CA GLY A 49 -7.56 10.24 3.90
C GLY A 49 -8.98 9.97 3.43
N LYS A 50 -9.63 11.04 2.98
CA LYS A 50 -11.04 11.03 2.58
C LYS A 50 -11.16 10.80 1.08
N THR A 51 -11.76 9.67 0.71
CA THR A 51 -12.00 9.31 -0.69
C THR A 51 -13.34 9.88 -1.21
N GLN A 52 -13.49 9.96 -2.53
CA GLN A 52 -14.70 10.49 -3.16
C GLN A 52 -15.94 9.70 -2.73
N GLY A 53 -17.00 10.42 -2.35
CA GLY A 53 -18.26 9.83 -1.90
C GLY A 53 -18.32 9.52 -0.40
N GLN A 54 -17.21 9.67 0.32
CA GLN A 54 -17.16 9.50 1.78
C GLN A 54 -17.31 10.85 2.49
N SER A 55 -17.80 10.84 3.72
CA SER A 55 -17.88 11.98 4.64
C SER A 55 -16.73 11.98 5.66
N ILE A 56 -16.18 10.80 5.95
CA ILE A 56 -15.06 10.56 6.88
C ILE A 56 -13.83 10.00 6.16
N SER A 57 -12.66 10.08 6.78
CA SER A 57 -11.44 9.46 6.27
C SER A 57 -11.32 7.99 6.67
N GLU A 58 -10.48 7.24 5.95
CA GLU A 58 -10.14 5.86 6.30
C GLU A 58 -9.46 5.78 7.67
N ALA A 59 -8.54 6.69 7.98
CA ALA A 59 -7.84 6.75 9.26
C ALA A 59 -8.79 7.01 10.43
N ASP A 60 -9.74 7.94 10.27
CA ASP A 60 -10.73 8.24 11.31
C ASP A 60 -11.65 7.02 11.56
N ALA A 61 -12.08 6.33 10.50
CA ALA A 61 -12.91 5.14 10.61
C ALA A 61 -12.17 3.97 11.30
N MET A 62 -10.91 3.72 10.91
CA MET A 62 -10.08 2.70 11.55
C MET A 62 -9.83 3.01 13.03
N TYR A 63 -9.52 4.27 13.34
CA TYR A 63 -9.31 4.70 14.71
C TYR A 63 -10.57 4.58 15.57
N ALA A 64 -11.72 5.04 15.07
CA ALA A 64 -12.99 4.91 15.77
C ALA A 64 -13.32 3.44 16.09
N TYR A 65 -13.13 2.54 15.12
CA TYR A 65 -13.33 1.11 15.35
C TYR A 65 -12.30 0.55 16.35
N PHE A 66 -11.02 0.91 16.21
CA PHE A 66 -9.96 0.51 17.14
C PHE A 66 -10.27 0.93 18.57
N GLN A 67 -10.80 2.13 18.80
CA GLN A 67 -11.18 2.59 20.15
C GLN A 67 -12.20 1.67 20.82
N THR A 68 -13.15 1.11 20.06
CA THR A 68 -14.13 0.16 20.60
C THR A 68 -13.47 -1.14 21.08
N LEU A 69 -12.53 -1.66 20.30
CA LEU A 69 -11.74 -2.84 20.66
C LEU A 69 -10.81 -2.54 21.84
N ASN A 70 -10.11 -1.40 21.81
CA ASN A 70 -9.12 -1.00 22.80
C ASN A 70 -9.72 -0.81 24.19
N THR A 71 -10.94 -0.29 24.29
CA THR A 71 -11.66 -0.11 25.56
C THR A 71 -12.01 -1.44 26.22
N SER A 72 -12.13 -2.51 25.42
CA SER A 72 -12.44 -3.85 25.90
C SER A 72 -11.19 -4.63 26.36
N LEU A 73 -9.99 -4.09 26.14
CA LEU A 73 -8.74 -4.74 26.55
C LEU A 73 -8.50 -4.55 28.05
N ALA A 74 -7.94 -5.59 28.69
CA ALA A 74 -7.53 -5.52 30.09
C ALA A 74 -6.50 -4.42 30.36
N LYS A 75 -5.63 -4.14 29.37
CA LYS A 75 -4.69 -3.02 29.36
C LYS A 75 -4.86 -2.24 28.04
N PRO A 76 -5.65 -1.16 28.02
CA PRO A 76 -5.84 -0.34 26.83
C PRO A 76 -4.54 0.31 26.38
N PHE A 77 -4.34 0.39 25.06
CA PHE A 77 -3.27 1.16 24.44
C PHE A 77 -3.46 2.65 24.72
N PRO A 78 -2.42 3.39 25.11
CA PRO A 78 -2.55 4.80 25.48
C PRO A 78 -2.83 5.69 24.28
N THR A 79 -3.93 6.44 24.34
CA THR A 79 -4.36 7.33 23.25
C THR A 79 -3.34 8.41 22.89
N SER A 80 -2.50 8.84 23.84
CA SER A 80 -1.43 9.82 23.60
C SER A 80 -0.33 9.31 22.65
N GLN A 81 -0.27 8.00 22.38
CA GLN A 81 0.67 7.38 21.45
C GLN A 81 0.03 7.03 20.09
N ILE A 82 -1.22 7.46 19.86
CA ILE A 82 -1.96 7.21 18.63
C ILE A 82 -1.98 8.48 17.77
N LEU A 83 -1.53 8.34 16.54
CA LEU A 83 -1.46 9.40 15.54
C LEU A 83 -2.44 9.10 14.41
N LEU A 84 -2.94 10.16 13.77
CA LEU A 84 -3.82 10.06 12.60
C LEU A 84 -3.22 10.83 11.43
N GLU A 85 -3.10 10.15 10.30
CA GLU A 85 -2.87 10.76 9.00
C GLU A 85 -4.15 10.59 8.18
N ASN A 86 -4.97 11.64 8.12
CA ASN A 86 -6.31 11.61 7.51
C ASN A 86 -6.48 12.57 6.32
N ARG A 87 -5.38 13.01 5.69
CA ARG A 87 -5.40 14.06 4.66
C ARG A 87 -5.05 13.57 3.27
N SER A 88 -4.46 12.39 3.15
CA SER A 88 -3.95 11.86 1.89
C SER A 88 -5.04 11.43 0.90
N LEU A 89 -4.79 11.67 -0.38
CA LEU A 89 -5.69 11.28 -1.47
C LEU A 89 -5.22 10.02 -2.22
N ASN A 90 -3.99 9.60 -1.98
CA ASN A 90 -3.36 8.45 -2.63
C ASN A 90 -2.23 7.87 -1.76
N THR A 91 -1.70 6.70 -2.14
CA THR A 91 -0.71 5.97 -1.34
C THR A 91 0.63 6.69 -1.21
N PHE A 92 1.04 7.50 -2.20
CA PHE A 92 2.27 8.30 -2.09
C PHE A 92 2.09 9.41 -1.05
N GLU A 93 0.94 10.09 -1.08
CA GLU A 93 0.58 11.08 -0.07
C GLU A 93 0.48 10.46 1.32
N ASN A 94 -0.07 9.23 1.46
CA ASN A 94 -0.12 8.53 2.74
C ASN A 94 1.26 8.49 3.39
N MET A 95 2.28 8.05 2.66
CA MET A 95 3.65 7.95 3.19
C MET A 95 4.25 9.31 3.51
N ARG A 96 4.02 10.31 2.66
CA ARG A 96 4.53 11.66 2.87
C ARG A 96 3.92 12.30 4.12
N ASN A 97 2.60 12.24 4.21
CA ASN A 97 1.87 12.87 5.30
C ASN A 97 2.09 12.10 6.61
N ALA A 98 2.26 10.77 6.56
CA ALA A 98 2.63 9.97 7.71
C ALA A 98 4.01 10.37 8.26
N ALA A 99 5.00 10.61 7.39
CA ALA A 99 6.31 11.14 7.80
C ALA A 99 6.14 12.45 8.58
N LYS A 100 5.35 13.38 8.04
CA LYS A 100 5.08 14.67 8.68
C LYS A 100 4.43 14.49 10.06
N VAL A 101 3.38 13.67 10.14
CA VAL A 101 2.68 13.37 11.39
C VAL A 101 3.62 12.76 12.43
N LEU A 102 4.50 11.84 12.02
CA LEU A 102 5.49 11.24 12.93
C LEU A 102 6.47 12.27 13.47
N CYS A 103 7.01 13.12 12.60
CA CYS A 103 8.02 14.10 12.97
C CYS A 103 7.44 15.22 13.85
N GLU A 104 6.19 15.64 13.59
CA GLU A 104 5.51 16.70 14.35
C GLU A 104 4.87 16.19 15.66
N SER A 105 4.81 14.87 15.88
CA SER A 105 4.13 14.27 17.04
C SER A 105 4.76 14.57 18.39
N GLY A 106 6.06 14.86 18.44
CA GLY A 106 6.84 14.95 19.69
C GLY A 106 7.05 13.61 20.42
N LEU A 107 6.62 12.49 19.84
CA LEU A 107 6.76 11.15 20.43
C LEU A 107 8.17 10.57 20.30
N PHE A 108 8.92 11.05 19.29
CA PHE A 108 10.26 10.60 18.95
C PHE A 108 11.30 11.70 19.20
N PRO A 109 12.54 11.36 19.60
CA PRO A 109 13.61 12.34 19.69
C PRO A 109 13.97 12.88 18.29
N LEU A 110 14.16 14.19 18.17
CA LEU A 110 14.79 14.83 17.03
C LEU A 110 16.04 15.61 17.49
N PRO A 111 17.24 15.36 16.94
CA PRO A 111 17.56 14.20 16.11
C PRO A 111 17.40 12.89 16.90
N SER A 112 17.03 11.81 16.22
CA SER A 112 16.89 10.48 16.82
C SER A 112 18.26 9.94 17.21
N GLN A 113 18.36 9.34 18.40
CA GLN A 113 19.61 8.72 18.86
C GLN A 113 19.82 7.30 18.28
N ALA A 114 18.73 6.67 17.86
CA ALA A 114 18.69 5.37 17.22
C ALA A 114 17.54 5.36 16.20
N ALA A 115 17.63 4.49 15.20
CA ALA A 115 16.56 4.32 14.23
C ALA A 115 15.28 3.81 14.92
N VAL A 116 14.14 4.39 14.55
CA VAL A 116 12.82 3.91 14.96
C VAL A 116 12.42 2.74 14.10
N GLU A 117 12.06 1.63 14.72
CA GLU A 117 11.59 0.43 14.05
C GLU A 117 10.17 0.64 13.53
N VAL A 118 9.96 0.41 12.24
CA VAL A 118 8.66 0.55 11.57
C VAL A 118 8.08 -0.83 11.27
N ILE A 119 6.88 -1.06 11.79
CA ILE A 119 6.06 -2.23 11.50
C ILE A 119 4.89 -1.77 10.62
N LEU A 120 4.79 -2.31 9.42
CA LEU A 120 3.63 -2.07 8.56
C LEU A 120 2.50 -3.02 8.94
N LEU A 121 1.25 -2.57 8.83
CA LEU A 121 0.07 -3.40 8.98
C LEU A 121 -0.85 -3.19 7.77
N SER A 122 -1.07 -4.25 7.01
CA SER A 122 -2.05 -4.28 5.92
C SER A 122 -2.40 -5.73 5.54
N ASN A 123 -3.25 -5.90 4.53
CA ASN A 123 -3.44 -7.23 3.95
C ASN A 123 -2.16 -7.70 3.23
N ALA A 124 -1.96 -9.02 3.17
CA ALA A 124 -0.73 -9.66 2.70
C ALA A 124 -0.33 -9.19 1.29
N TYR A 125 -1.24 -9.27 0.31
CA TYR A 125 -0.99 -8.86 -1.07
C TYR A 125 -0.51 -7.39 -1.16
N HIS A 126 -1.06 -6.51 -0.32
CA HIS A 126 -0.69 -5.10 -0.32
C HIS A 126 0.71 -4.89 0.25
N LEU A 127 1.06 -5.58 1.34
CA LEU A 127 2.42 -5.54 1.90
C LEU A 127 3.42 -6.13 0.91
N GLU A 128 3.11 -7.28 0.30
CA GLU A 128 3.95 -7.92 -0.72
C GLU A 128 4.26 -6.95 -1.85
N ARG A 129 3.26 -6.25 -2.38
CA ARG A 129 3.46 -5.23 -3.42
C ARG A 129 4.36 -4.09 -2.94
N ILE A 130 4.15 -3.55 -1.74
CA ILE A 130 4.96 -2.44 -1.21
C ILE A 130 6.44 -2.86 -1.13
N LEU A 131 6.69 -4.05 -0.56
CA LEU A 131 8.04 -4.59 -0.38
C LEU A 131 8.68 -4.99 -1.72
N GLU A 132 7.89 -5.52 -2.64
CA GLU A 132 8.32 -5.87 -3.99
C GLU A 132 8.76 -4.63 -4.77
N ILE A 133 7.91 -3.60 -4.86
CA ILE A 133 8.27 -2.35 -5.53
C ILE A 133 9.52 -1.75 -4.89
N GLN A 134 9.58 -1.75 -3.55
CA GLN A 134 10.74 -1.26 -2.82
C GLN A 134 12.03 -2.04 -3.13
N THR A 135 11.94 -3.34 -3.41
CA THR A 135 13.07 -4.21 -3.75
C THR A 135 13.49 -4.06 -5.21
N LEU A 136 12.52 -4.05 -6.13
CA LEU A 136 12.77 -4.02 -7.58
C LEU A 136 13.11 -2.60 -8.06
N MET A 137 12.46 -1.60 -7.47
CA MET A 137 12.39 -0.20 -7.92
C MET A 137 12.40 0.76 -6.72
N ASP A 138 13.44 0.73 -5.90
CA ASP A 138 13.59 1.62 -4.72
C ASP A 138 13.35 3.10 -5.06
N GLU A 139 13.73 3.54 -6.26
CA GLU A 139 13.52 4.91 -6.76
C GLU A 139 12.03 5.29 -6.86
N GLN A 140 11.15 4.29 -6.99
CA GLN A 140 9.69 4.40 -6.99
C GLN A 140 9.05 3.85 -5.70
N GLY A 141 9.87 3.39 -4.76
CA GLY A 141 9.44 2.72 -3.54
C GLY A 141 8.79 3.67 -2.53
N LEU A 142 7.64 3.26 -2.00
CA LEU A 142 6.91 4.02 -0.97
C LEU A 142 7.69 4.13 0.34
N LEU A 143 8.50 3.11 0.68
CA LEU A 143 9.27 3.12 1.93
C LEU A 143 10.44 4.11 1.86
N ARG A 144 11.04 4.32 0.68
CA ARG A 144 12.01 5.38 0.45
C ARG A 144 11.43 6.78 0.73
N VAL A 145 10.17 7.01 0.36
CA VAL A 145 9.49 8.30 0.57
C VAL A 145 9.41 8.64 2.06
N ILE A 146 8.86 7.75 2.88
CA ILE A 146 8.73 8.00 4.32
C ILE A 146 10.11 8.08 5.00
N LYS A 147 11.06 7.20 4.65
CA LYS A 147 12.42 7.22 5.21
C LYS A 147 13.15 8.53 4.92
N SER A 148 13.14 8.98 3.66
CA SER A 148 13.85 10.20 3.26
C SER A 148 13.27 11.46 3.89
N GLN A 149 11.94 11.53 4.02
CA GLN A 149 11.29 12.67 4.65
C GLN A 149 11.53 12.73 6.15
N CYS A 150 11.41 11.60 6.86
CA CYS A 150 11.76 11.57 8.28
C CYS A 150 13.24 11.91 8.51
N ALA A 151 14.14 11.35 7.71
CA ALA A 151 15.58 11.62 7.83
C ALA A 151 15.92 13.10 7.61
N SER A 152 15.19 13.80 6.73
CA SER A 152 15.41 15.23 6.45
C SER A 152 15.18 16.15 7.65
N VAL A 153 14.46 15.67 8.67
CA VAL A 153 14.23 16.38 9.93
C VAL A 153 14.86 15.66 11.13
N GLY A 154 15.77 14.73 10.86
CA GLY A 154 16.57 14.03 11.87
C GLY A 154 15.87 12.85 12.54
N LEU A 155 14.83 12.27 11.93
CA LEU A 155 14.20 11.02 12.39
C LEU A 155 14.63 9.86 11.48
N ASP A 156 15.51 9.01 11.96
CA ASP A 156 15.92 7.81 11.24
C ASP A 156 14.90 6.69 11.43
N LEU A 157 14.47 6.08 10.32
CA LEU A 157 13.55 4.96 10.31
C LEU A 157 14.23 3.69 9.79
N HIS A 158 14.05 2.58 10.52
CA HIS A 158 14.37 1.25 10.05
C HIS A 158 13.07 0.54 9.61
N ILE A 159 13.02 0.11 8.35
CA ILE A 159 11.87 -0.59 7.77
C ILE A 159 12.41 -1.86 7.11
N SER A 160 12.04 -3.01 7.65
CA SER A 160 12.43 -4.32 7.11
C SER A 160 11.82 -4.55 5.72
N LEU A 161 12.54 -5.27 4.85
CA LEU A 161 11.97 -5.80 3.60
C LEU A 161 11.49 -7.25 3.73
N ASP A 162 11.72 -7.87 4.89
CA ASP A 162 11.14 -9.17 5.24
C ASP A 162 9.70 -8.98 5.75
N ILE A 163 8.74 -9.53 5.01
CA ILE A 163 7.31 -9.46 5.33
C ILE A 163 6.96 -10.06 6.70
N GLN A 164 7.77 -11.01 7.20
CA GLN A 164 7.56 -11.63 8.52
C GLN A 164 7.85 -10.65 9.68
N LYS A 165 8.47 -9.51 9.41
CA LYS A 165 8.67 -8.41 10.37
C LYS A 165 7.49 -7.44 10.42
N HIS A 166 6.43 -7.70 9.67
CA HIS A 166 5.24 -6.87 9.58
C HIS A 166 3.99 -7.64 10.01
N ILE A 167 2.89 -6.92 10.27
CA ILE A 167 1.60 -7.53 10.57
C ILE A 167 0.86 -7.73 9.25
N SER A 168 1.01 -8.93 8.69
CA SER A 168 0.36 -9.35 7.46
C SER A 168 -0.98 -10.01 7.74
N VAL A 169 -2.06 -9.44 7.22
CA VAL A 169 -3.41 -9.96 7.38
C VAL A 169 -3.85 -10.72 6.13
N PRO A 170 -4.37 -11.95 6.24
CA PRO A 170 -4.90 -12.66 5.07
C PRO A 170 -5.96 -11.84 4.32
N TYR A 171 -6.04 -12.03 3.01
CA TYR A 171 -7.11 -11.45 2.21
C TYR A 171 -8.44 -12.16 2.54
N PRO A 172 -9.52 -11.45 2.92
CA PRO A 172 -10.72 -12.09 3.47
C PRO A 172 -11.66 -12.66 2.40
N HIS A 173 -11.41 -12.38 1.12
CA HIS A 173 -12.31 -12.77 0.02
C HIS A 173 -11.81 -13.99 -0.75
N GLN A 174 -12.73 -14.73 -1.35
CA GLN A 174 -12.46 -15.94 -2.13
C GLN A 174 -13.28 -15.96 -3.43
N GLY A 175 -12.89 -16.85 -4.35
CA GLY A 175 -13.58 -17.07 -5.62
C GLY A 175 -12.97 -16.30 -6.80
N PRO A 176 -13.51 -16.50 -8.03
CA PRO A 176 -12.88 -16.00 -9.25
C PRO A 176 -12.71 -14.47 -9.32
N GLN A 177 -13.65 -13.71 -8.75
CA GLN A 177 -13.56 -12.26 -8.71
C GLN A 177 -12.46 -11.78 -7.76
N ALA A 178 -12.34 -12.41 -6.58
CA ALA A 178 -11.28 -12.16 -5.62
C ALA A 178 -9.90 -12.50 -6.21
N GLU A 179 -9.79 -13.62 -6.92
CA GLU A 179 -8.58 -14.01 -7.65
C GLU A 179 -8.23 -13.00 -8.74
N ALA A 180 -9.20 -12.56 -9.54
CA ALA A 180 -8.98 -11.54 -10.56
C ALA A 180 -8.53 -10.21 -9.96
N PHE A 181 -9.09 -9.78 -8.82
CA PHE A 181 -8.66 -8.59 -8.11
C PHE A 181 -7.19 -8.66 -7.69
N LEU A 182 -6.75 -9.78 -7.11
CA LEU A 182 -5.35 -9.99 -6.72
C LEU A 182 -4.40 -9.97 -7.93
N LEU A 183 -4.78 -10.60 -9.04
CA LEU A 183 -3.97 -10.58 -10.25
C LEU A 183 -3.88 -9.19 -10.89
N LEU A 184 -4.95 -8.40 -10.82
CA LEU A 184 -4.90 -6.99 -11.20
C LEU A 184 -4.00 -6.20 -10.24
N ASP A 185 -4.01 -6.51 -8.94
CA ASP A 185 -3.12 -5.88 -7.97
C ASP A 185 -1.64 -6.07 -8.35
N GLU A 186 -1.25 -7.29 -8.74
CA GLU A 186 0.10 -7.63 -9.21
C GLU A 186 0.54 -6.79 -10.44
N LEU A 187 -0.40 -6.45 -11.34
CA LEU A 187 -0.12 -5.59 -12.50
C LEU A 187 0.30 -4.17 -12.10
N THR A 188 0.05 -3.76 -10.86
CA THR A 188 0.48 -2.45 -10.33
C THR A 188 2.00 -2.30 -10.38
N THR A 189 2.77 -3.37 -10.12
CA THR A 189 4.23 -3.32 -10.21
C THR A 189 4.68 -2.92 -11.62
N TYR A 190 4.04 -3.45 -12.66
CA TYR A 190 4.38 -3.07 -14.03
C TYR A 190 3.97 -1.63 -14.37
N ARG A 191 2.80 -1.18 -13.89
CA ARG A 191 2.39 0.23 -14.02
C ARG A 191 3.45 1.16 -13.41
N VAL A 192 3.94 0.85 -12.21
CA VAL A 192 4.95 1.64 -11.51
C VAL A 192 6.28 1.64 -12.25
N TYR A 193 6.67 0.52 -12.86
CA TYR A 193 7.82 0.48 -13.78
C TYR A 193 7.64 1.49 -14.93
N LEU A 194 6.52 1.45 -15.63
CA LEU A 194 6.29 2.37 -16.75
C LEU A 194 6.27 3.84 -16.29
N GLU A 195 5.71 4.14 -15.12
CA GLU A 195 5.72 5.49 -14.51
C GLU A 195 7.15 5.95 -14.19
N GLY A 196 8.00 5.04 -13.71
CA GLY A 196 9.42 5.30 -13.48
C GLY A 196 10.19 5.59 -14.76
N VAL A 197 9.91 4.87 -15.86
CA VAL A 197 10.49 5.17 -17.18
C VAL A 197 10.04 6.54 -17.66
N LYS A 198 8.73 6.82 -17.61
CA LYS A 198 8.14 8.10 -18.02
C LYS A 198 8.78 9.29 -17.28
N SER A 199 9.01 9.14 -15.98
CA SER A 199 9.58 10.20 -15.13
C SER A 199 11.11 10.27 -15.14
N GLY A 200 11.79 9.37 -15.87
CA GLY A 200 13.26 9.30 -15.87
C GLY A 200 13.86 8.96 -14.50
N ALA A 201 13.13 8.19 -13.68
CA ALA A 201 13.52 7.93 -12.30
C ALA A 201 14.66 6.92 -12.14
N PHE A 202 14.83 6.01 -13.11
CA PHE A 202 15.81 4.94 -13.01
C PHE A 202 17.20 5.40 -13.46
N GLN A 203 18.18 5.20 -12.60
CA GLN A 203 19.61 5.36 -12.93
C GLN A 203 20.23 4.04 -13.41
N ARG A 204 19.55 2.92 -13.11
CA ARG A 204 19.93 1.56 -13.50
C ARG A 204 19.50 1.27 -14.93
N ASP A 205 20.15 0.29 -15.55
CA ASP A 205 19.79 -0.21 -16.88
C ASP A 205 18.33 -0.67 -16.93
N LEU A 206 17.57 -0.17 -17.91
CA LEU A 206 16.13 -0.41 -18.00
C LEU A 206 15.80 -1.87 -18.31
N THR A 207 16.65 -2.59 -19.07
CA THR A 207 16.46 -4.03 -19.29
C THR A 207 16.49 -4.78 -17.96
N SER A 208 17.44 -4.46 -17.08
CA SER A 208 17.54 -5.05 -15.74
C SER A 208 16.34 -4.69 -14.87
N VAL A 209 15.95 -3.41 -14.81
CA VAL A 209 14.81 -2.96 -13.99
C VAL A 209 13.49 -3.58 -14.47
N ARG A 210 13.30 -3.70 -15.79
CA ARG A 210 12.08 -4.24 -16.42
C ARG A 210 11.90 -5.75 -16.21
N ALA A 211 12.97 -6.51 -16.10
CA ALA A 211 12.93 -7.97 -16.23
C ALA A 211 11.90 -8.64 -15.31
N GLN A 212 11.93 -8.33 -14.02
CA GLN A 212 11.00 -8.90 -13.03
C GLN A 212 9.57 -8.33 -13.15
N PRO A 213 9.36 -6.99 -13.21
CA PRO A 213 8.04 -6.43 -13.46
C PRO A 213 7.34 -7.00 -14.71
N LEU A 214 8.08 -7.15 -15.83
CA LEU A 214 7.54 -7.67 -17.08
C LEU A 214 7.16 -9.15 -16.97
N LEU A 215 7.99 -9.97 -16.32
CA LEU A 215 7.70 -11.38 -16.09
C LEU A 215 6.39 -11.56 -15.34
N ARG A 216 6.25 -10.85 -14.21
CA ARG A 216 5.05 -10.87 -13.37
C ARG A 216 3.82 -10.40 -14.14
N ALA A 217 3.95 -9.29 -14.88
CA ALA A 217 2.85 -8.79 -15.71
C ALA A 217 2.35 -9.82 -16.72
N LYS A 218 3.27 -10.52 -17.40
CA LYS A 218 2.92 -11.58 -18.35
C LYS A 218 2.24 -12.77 -17.67
N GLN A 219 2.70 -13.17 -16.49
CA GLN A 219 2.09 -14.25 -15.71
C GLN A 219 0.69 -13.88 -15.24
N ALA A 220 0.51 -12.71 -14.62
CA ALA A 220 -0.78 -12.21 -14.16
C ALA A 220 -1.80 -12.08 -15.31
N ILE A 221 -1.41 -11.52 -16.46
CA ILE A 221 -2.26 -11.47 -17.67
C ILE A 221 -2.65 -12.87 -18.15
N SER A 222 -1.71 -13.83 -18.14
CA SER A 222 -2.01 -15.19 -18.56
C SER A 222 -3.04 -15.86 -17.64
N GLN A 223 -2.91 -15.67 -16.33
CA GLN A 223 -3.84 -16.22 -15.34
C GLN A 223 -5.20 -15.52 -15.40
N LEU A 224 -5.24 -14.19 -15.52
CA LEU A 224 -6.47 -13.42 -15.69
C LEU A 224 -7.31 -13.89 -16.88
N ARG A 225 -6.67 -14.24 -18.00
CA ARG A 225 -7.35 -14.75 -19.20
C ARG A 225 -7.89 -16.17 -19.06
N ALA A 226 -7.42 -16.93 -18.07
CA ALA A 226 -7.90 -18.27 -17.78
C ALA A 226 -9.11 -18.27 -16.82
N LEU A 227 -9.38 -17.14 -16.16
CA LEU A 227 -10.52 -17.00 -15.25
C LEU A 227 -11.85 -16.85 -16.01
N PRO A 228 -12.97 -17.33 -15.44
CA PRO A 228 -14.31 -17.21 -16.01
C PRO A 228 -14.86 -15.78 -15.84
N LEU A 229 -14.25 -14.81 -16.53
CA LEU A 229 -14.63 -13.40 -16.50
C LEU A 229 -15.54 -13.02 -17.68
N GLU A 230 -16.27 -11.91 -17.53
CA GLU A 230 -17.12 -11.36 -18.59
C GLU A 230 -16.29 -10.98 -19.84
N MET A 231 -16.90 -11.13 -21.02
CA MET A 231 -16.21 -10.93 -22.30
C MET A 231 -15.62 -9.52 -22.46
N ASP A 232 -16.29 -8.50 -21.94
CA ASP A 232 -15.81 -7.12 -21.99
C ASP A 232 -14.59 -6.89 -21.06
N VAL A 233 -14.56 -7.57 -19.91
CA VAL A 233 -13.38 -7.60 -19.01
C VAL A 233 -12.21 -8.29 -19.70
N LEU A 234 -12.44 -9.44 -20.34
CA LEU A 234 -11.41 -10.16 -21.10
C LEU A 234 -10.86 -9.33 -22.27
N GLN A 235 -11.70 -8.54 -22.94
CA GLN A 235 -11.25 -7.63 -23.99
C GLN A 235 -10.34 -6.53 -23.43
N GLN A 236 -10.68 -5.94 -22.29
CA GLN A 236 -9.84 -4.95 -21.61
C GLN A 236 -8.48 -5.54 -21.16
N ILE A 237 -8.48 -6.77 -20.65
CA ILE A 237 -7.25 -7.50 -20.31
C ILE A 237 -6.39 -7.73 -21.57
N ALA A 238 -7.01 -8.01 -22.72
CA ALA A 238 -6.29 -8.17 -23.98
C ALA A 238 -5.64 -6.85 -24.46
N GLU A 239 -6.28 -5.69 -24.23
CA GLU A 239 -5.66 -4.39 -24.53
C GLU A 239 -4.47 -4.10 -23.60
N MET A 240 -4.59 -4.39 -22.30
CA MET A 240 -3.45 -4.30 -21.38
C MET A 240 -2.28 -5.21 -21.81
N LYS A 241 -2.59 -6.43 -22.26
CA LYS A 241 -1.58 -7.35 -22.80
C LYS A 241 -0.80 -6.73 -23.96
N LYS A 242 -1.49 -6.11 -24.93
CA LYS A 242 -0.84 -5.45 -26.07
C LYS A 242 0.09 -4.31 -25.61
N ALA A 243 -0.32 -3.52 -24.62
CA ALA A 243 0.51 -2.45 -24.05
C ALA A 243 1.79 -3.00 -23.36
N ILE A 244 1.67 -4.11 -22.63
CA ILE A 244 2.81 -4.82 -22.04
C ILE A 244 3.75 -5.36 -23.14
N GLU A 245 3.20 -5.98 -24.19
CA GLU A 245 4.00 -6.54 -25.29
C GLU A 245 4.74 -5.47 -26.09
N MET A 246 4.12 -4.31 -26.30
CA MET A 246 4.74 -3.16 -26.97
C MET A 246 6.00 -2.66 -26.23
N THR A 247 5.99 -2.71 -24.90
CA THR A 247 7.09 -2.23 -24.03
C THR A 247 8.12 -3.32 -23.69
N ALA A 248 7.92 -4.55 -24.17
CA ALA A 248 8.80 -5.68 -23.87
C ALA A 248 10.18 -5.58 -24.55
N PHE A 249 10.26 -4.88 -25.69
CA PHE A 249 11.49 -4.74 -26.50
C PHE A 249 11.87 -3.28 -26.79
N ASP A 250 11.05 -2.33 -26.36
CA ASP A 250 11.26 -0.89 -26.55
C ASP A 250 11.21 -0.20 -25.19
N GLU A 251 12.34 0.39 -24.81
CA GLU A 251 12.57 1.06 -23.53
C GLU A 251 12.43 2.58 -23.63
N SER A 252 12.03 3.09 -24.79
CA SER A 252 11.86 4.53 -24.98
C SER A 252 10.74 5.09 -24.10
N VAL A 253 10.98 6.30 -23.60
CA VAL A 253 9.99 7.08 -22.85
C VAL A 253 8.67 7.19 -23.62
N ALA A 254 8.75 7.48 -24.93
CA ALA A 254 7.57 7.60 -25.78
C ALA A 254 6.73 6.30 -25.87
N THR A 255 7.38 5.14 -25.84
CA THR A 255 6.67 3.85 -25.84
C THR A 255 6.08 3.52 -24.47
N ALA A 256 6.79 3.84 -23.38
CA ALA A 256 6.25 3.73 -22.02
C ALA A 256 5.03 4.65 -21.81
N GLU A 257 5.07 5.88 -22.32
CA GLU A 257 3.95 6.82 -22.25
C GLU A 257 2.71 6.30 -22.97
N ARG A 258 2.86 5.88 -24.23
CA ARG A 258 1.75 5.26 -25.01
C ARG A 258 1.18 4.02 -24.32
N ALA A 259 2.04 3.19 -23.72
CA ALA A 259 1.58 2.02 -22.98
C ALA A 259 0.80 2.43 -21.73
N LEU A 260 1.26 3.43 -20.98
CA LEU A 260 0.58 3.93 -19.78
C LEU A 260 -0.79 4.52 -20.07
N GLU A 261 -0.94 5.25 -21.18
CA GLU A 261 -2.22 5.86 -21.59
C GLU A 261 -3.33 4.80 -21.77
N VAL A 262 -2.97 3.58 -22.17
CA VAL A 262 -3.90 2.45 -22.27
C VAL A 262 -3.96 1.68 -20.94
N PHE A 263 -2.81 1.35 -20.37
CA PHE A 263 -2.69 0.42 -19.27
C PHE A 263 -3.26 0.98 -17.96
N HIS A 264 -2.92 2.23 -17.61
CA HIS A 264 -3.31 2.81 -16.32
C HIS A 264 -4.83 2.99 -16.16
N PRO A 265 -5.57 3.56 -17.13
CA PRO A 265 -7.02 3.70 -17.00
C PRO A 265 -7.74 2.36 -16.92
N ILE A 266 -7.35 1.38 -17.75
CA ILE A 266 -7.96 0.05 -17.75
C ILE A 266 -7.69 -0.65 -16.42
N LEU A 267 -6.44 -0.67 -15.96
CA LEU A 267 -6.08 -1.30 -14.69
C LEU A 267 -6.85 -0.68 -13.52
N THR A 268 -6.95 0.64 -13.47
CA THR A 268 -7.66 1.36 -12.41
C THR A 268 -9.16 1.04 -12.43
N ALA A 269 -9.78 1.02 -13.61
CA ALA A 269 -11.20 0.72 -13.77
C ALA A 269 -11.52 -0.74 -13.41
N LEU A 270 -10.73 -1.69 -13.91
CA LEU A 270 -10.92 -3.11 -13.62
C LEU A 270 -10.64 -3.45 -12.17
N ASN A 271 -9.58 -2.90 -11.57
CA ASN A 271 -9.29 -3.11 -10.15
C ASN A 271 -10.47 -2.65 -9.28
N ARG A 272 -11.09 -1.51 -9.63
CA ARG A 272 -12.30 -1.04 -8.93
C ARG A 272 -13.51 -1.94 -9.20
N ARG A 273 -13.77 -2.32 -10.44
CA ARG A 273 -14.93 -3.17 -10.81
C ARG A 273 -14.87 -4.55 -10.18
N LEU A 274 -13.68 -5.14 -10.11
CA LEU A 274 -13.48 -6.51 -9.62
C LEU A 274 -13.13 -6.58 -8.14
N ASP A 275 -12.90 -5.45 -7.44
CA ASP A 275 -12.77 -5.42 -5.99
C ASP A 275 -14.06 -5.98 -5.34
N PRO A 276 -14.00 -7.11 -4.61
CA PRO A 276 -15.15 -7.70 -3.93
C PRO A 276 -15.81 -6.77 -2.90
N GLU A 277 -15.10 -5.71 -2.50
CA GLU A 277 -15.60 -4.70 -1.56
C GLU A 277 -16.22 -3.49 -2.26
N SER A 278 -16.14 -3.38 -3.58
CA SER A 278 -16.80 -2.31 -4.31
C SER A 278 -18.32 -2.45 -4.26
N ILE A 279 -19.00 -1.33 -4.06
CA ILE A 279 -20.46 -1.25 -4.21
C ILE A 279 -20.78 -1.48 -5.68
N GLN A 280 -21.52 -2.55 -5.98
CA GLN A 280 -22.16 -2.76 -7.28
C GLN A 280 -23.38 -1.85 -7.43
#